data_AF-A0A8J4TVL2-F1
#
_entry.id   AF-A0A8J4TVL2-F1
#
_cell.length_a   1.000
_cell.length_b   1.000
_cell.length_c   1.000
_cell.angle_alpha   90.00
_cell.angle_beta   90.00
_cell.angle_gamma   90.00
#
_symmetry.space_group_name_H-M   'P 1'
#
loop_
_entity.id
_entity.type
_entity.pdbx_description
1 polymer ?
#
loop_
_entity_poly.entity_id
_entity_poly.type
_entity_poly.pdbx_seq_one_letter_code
_entity_poly.pdbx_strand_id
1 'polypeptide(L)'
;LIKQILQTKPGGTSVLEEYEVTGTLSDGRRRQMVNILAAHMVETEGTILQRATKEKYALGIVTLFPALKVPLSTKGYEHYYDSQSGSGFLAWRLKTIQRKTKLVSKNSKTHTAQGGGPRRERELPQCGGQLYEERYKEVISFMNHTSDREIILEKMKETFEYRQHLIHNPDESHTVFSVFPRLLDTKGL
;
A
#
# COMPACT_ATOMS: atom_id res chain seq x y z
N LEU A 1 1.29 -30.91 -11.78
CA LEU A 1 1.15 -29.43 -11.89
C LEU A 1 2.21 -28.69 -11.07
N ILE A 2 2.09 -28.61 -9.74
CA ILE A 2 2.97 -27.76 -8.91
C ILE A 2 4.45 -28.12 -9.06
N LYS A 3 4.80 -29.42 -9.00
CA LYS A 3 6.18 -29.90 -9.20
C LYS A 3 6.78 -29.41 -10.52
N GLN A 4 5.98 -29.49 -11.59
CA GLN A 4 6.40 -29.09 -12.93
C GLN A 4 6.63 -27.57 -13.01
N ILE A 5 5.75 -26.76 -12.42
CA ILE A 5 5.93 -25.30 -12.35
C ILE A 5 7.20 -24.94 -11.58
N LEU A 6 7.47 -25.62 -10.45
CA LEU A 6 8.67 -25.39 -9.65
C LEU A 6 9.96 -25.83 -10.37
N GLN A 7 9.90 -26.83 -11.24
CA GLN A 7 11.06 -27.22 -12.05
C GLN A 7 11.36 -26.22 -13.19
N THR A 8 10.32 -25.60 -13.76
CA THR A 8 10.48 -24.68 -14.89
C THR A 8 10.81 -23.25 -14.46
N LYS A 9 10.33 -22.80 -13.30
CA LYS A 9 10.47 -21.41 -12.85
C LYS A 9 11.71 -21.20 -11.97
N PRO A 10 12.38 -20.04 -12.12
CA PRO A 10 13.59 -19.74 -11.35
C PRO A 10 13.31 -19.75 -9.85
N GLY A 11 14.21 -20.37 -9.09
CA GLY A 11 14.11 -20.52 -7.63
C GLY A 11 13.20 -21.67 -7.17
N GLY A 12 12.47 -22.33 -8.06
CA GLY A 12 11.60 -23.45 -7.68
C GLY A 12 12.35 -24.75 -7.39
N THR A 13 13.51 -24.98 -8.01
CA THR A 13 14.41 -26.11 -7.68
C THR A 13 14.83 -26.08 -6.22
N SER A 14 15.20 -24.90 -5.71
CA SER A 14 15.60 -24.73 -4.31
C SER A 14 14.49 -25.04 -3.30
N VAL A 15 13.21 -24.93 -3.71
CA VAL A 15 12.06 -25.34 -2.88
C VAL A 15 11.96 -26.87 -2.84
N LEU A 16 12.16 -27.53 -3.98
CA LEU A 16 12.10 -28.99 -4.07
C LEU A 16 13.26 -29.63 -3.29
N GLU A 17 14.48 -29.09 -3.43
CA GLU A 17 15.67 -29.57 -2.73
C GLU A 17 15.52 -29.48 -1.21
N GLU A 18 15.04 -28.34 -0.67
CA GLU A 18 14.83 -28.19 0.78
C GLU A 18 13.80 -29.19 1.31
N TYR A 19 12.76 -29.45 0.52
CA TYR A 19 11.73 -30.42 0.89
C TYR A 19 12.27 -31.86 0.87
N GLU A 20 13.07 -32.22 -0.13
CA GLU A 20 13.68 -33.54 -0.22
C GLU A 20 14.62 -33.82 0.96
N VAL A 21 15.33 -32.79 1.46
CA VAL A 21 16.25 -32.91 2.59
C VAL A 21 15.51 -32.91 3.94
N THR A 22 14.56 -32.00 4.16
CA THR A 22 13.98 -31.76 5.49
C THR A 22 12.60 -32.39 5.69
N GLY A 23 11.95 -32.86 4.62
CA GLY A 23 10.56 -33.32 4.65
C GLY A 23 9.53 -32.21 4.91
N THR A 24 9.95 -30.95 4.98
CA THR A 24 9.10 -29.77 5.18
C THR A 24 9.68 -28.57 4.43
N LEU A 25 9.09 -27.39 4.60
CA LEU A 25 9.61 -26.14 4.05
C LEU A 25 9.71 -25.10 5.16
N SER A 26 10.81 -24.38 5.21
CA SER A 26 10.96 -23.16 5.99
C SER A 26 10.00 -22.08 5.50
N ASP A 27 9.68 -21.13 6.37
CA ASP A 27 8.77 -20.03 6.02
C ASP A 27 9.30 -19.19 4.85
N GLY A 28 10.62 -19.05 4.73
CA GLY A 28 11.27 -18.42 3.58
C GLY A 28 10.94 -19.13 2.26
N ARG A 29 11.06 -20.47 2.21
CA ARG A 29 10.75 -21.24 1.00
C ARG A 29 9.27 -21.40 0.73
N ARG A 30 8.43 -21.47 1.75
CA ARG A 30 6.97 -21.39 1.57
C ARG A 30 6.58 -20.08 0.88
N ARG A 31 7.14 -18.94 1.32
CA ARG A 31 6.91 -17.64 0.68
C ARG A 31 7.44 -17.61 -0.76
N GLN A 32 8.64 -18.15 -1.00
CA GLN A 32 9.22 -18.24 -2.34
C GLN A 32 8.34 -19.07 -3.28
N MET A 33 7.91 -20.25 -2.83
CA MET A 33 6.97 -21.13 -3.55
C MET A 33 5.68 -20.40 -3.90
N VAL A 34 5.02 -19.76 -2.91
CA VAL A 34 3.78 -19.01 -3.14
C VAL A 34 3.98 -17.89 -4.15
N ASN A 35 5.13 -17.20 -4.12
CA ASN A 35 5.45 -16.16 -5.09
C ASN A 35 5.60 -16.71 -6.51
N ILE A 36 6.32 -17.82 -6.68
CA ILE A 36 6.51 -18.49 -7.98
C ILE A 36 5.16 -18.93 -8.55
N LEU A 37 4.33 -19.57 -7.73
CA LEU A 37 3.02 -20.06 -8.15
C LEU A 37 2.06 -18.92 -8.49
N ALA A 38 2.03 -17.86 -7.67
CA ALA A 38 1.20 -16.70 -7.95
C ALA A 38 1.64 -15.96 -9.23
N ALA A 39 2.95 -15.87 -9.50
CA ALA A 39 3.46 -15.31 -10.74
C ALA A 39 3.01 -16.16 -11.95
N HIS A 40 3.20 -17.48 -11.88
CA HIS A 40 2.76 -18.40 -12.93
C HIS A 40 1.25 -18.29 -13.20
N MET A 41 0.41 -18.23 -12.16
CA MET A 41 -1.04 -18.05 -12.29
C MET A 41 -1.40 -16.79 -13.08
N VAL A 42 -0.75 -15.66 -12.77
CA VAL A 42 -0.99 -14.38 -13.44
C VAL A 42 -0.45 -14.38 -14.88
N GLU A 43 0.65 -15.07 -15.15
CA GLU A 43 1.19 -15.23 -16.50
C GLU A 43 0.29 -16.10 -17.39
N THR A 44 -0.33 -17.15 -16.84
CA THR A 44 -1.16 -18.08 -17.63
C THR A 44 -2.60 -17.62 -17.82
N GLU A 45 -3.24 -17.06 -16.78
CA GLU A 45 -4.67 -16.69 -16.81
C GLU A 45 -4.89 -15.17 -16.75
N GLY A 46 -3.82 -14.38 -16.67
CA GLY A 46 -3.91 -12.93 -16.55
C GLY A 46 -4.33 -12.47 -15.16
N THR A 47 -4.87 -11.24 -15.10
CA THR A 47 -5.18 -10.60 -13.81
C THR A 47 -6.45 -11.12 -13.16
N ILE A 48 -7.39 -11.70 -13.92
CA ILE A 48 -8.69 -12.16 -13.40
C ILE A 48 -8.66 -13.68 -13.29
N LEU A 49 -8.28 -14.15 -12.10
CA LEU A 49 -8.16 -15.57 -11.79
C LEU A 49 -9.46 -16.15 -11.27
N GLN A 50 -9.88 -17.27 -11.87
CA GLN A 50 -11.06 -18.03 -11.45
C GLN A 50 -10.87 -18.66 -10.07
N ARG A 51 -11.98 -18.86 -9.33
CA ARG A 51 -11.95 -19.49 -8.00
C ARG A 51 -11.41 -20.92 -8.08
N ALA A 52 -11.86 -21.69 -9.07
CA ALA A 52 -11.45 -23.06 -9.31
C ALA A 52 -9.94 -23.20 -9.55
N THR A 53 -9.33 -22.25 -10.25
CA THR A 53 -7.86 -22.22 -10.45
C THR A 53 -7.14 -22.10 -9.12
N LYS A 54 -7.56 -21.17 -8.26
CA LYS A 54 -6.90 -20.96 -6.96
C LYS A 54 -7.01 -22.18 -6.06
N GLU A 55 -8.17 -22.85 -6.05
CA GLU A 55 -8.35 -24.13 -5.35
C GLU A 55 -7.46 -25.23 -5.92
N LYS A 56 -7.39 -25.36 -7.25
CA LYS A 56 -6.52 -26.35 -7.92
C LYS A 56 -5.05 -26.18 -7.52
N TYR A 57 -4.58 -24.93 -7.43
CA TYR A 57 -3.21 -24.66 -6.99
C TYR A 57 -3.01 -24.96 -5.50
N ALA A 58 -3.93 -24.53 -4.64
CA ALA A 58 -3.86 -24.79 -3.21
C ALA A 58 -3.87 -26.30 -2.89
N LEU A 59 -4.76 -27.05 -3.52
CA LEU A 59 -4.80 -28.51 -3.43
C LEU A 59 -3.48 -29.12 -3.93
N GLY A 60 -2.98 -28.67 -5.08
CA GLY A 60 -1.72 -29.16 -5.63
C GLY A 60 -0.51 -28.93 -4.71
N ILE A 61 -0.50 -27.85 -3.92
CA ILE A 61 0.55 -27.59 -2.94
C ILE A 61 0.53 -28.65 -1.84
N VAL A 62 -0.62 -28.89 -1.21
CA VAL A 62 -0.70 -29.87 -0.11
C VAL A 62 -0.57 -31.32 -0.59
N THR A 63 -0.89 -31.59 -1.86
CA THR A 63 -0.63 -32.90 -2.47
C THR A 63 0.87 -33.13 -2.70
N LEU A 64 1.61 -32.09 -3.12
CA LEU A 64 3.06 -32.20 -3.32
C LEU A 64 3.84 -32.16 -1.99
N PHE A 65 3.34 -31.39 -1.03
CA PHE A 65 3.96 -31.19 0.28
C PHE A 65 2.98 -31.55 1.40
N PRO A 66 2.75 -32.84 1.67
CA PRO A 66 1.80 -33.29 2.69
C PRO A 66 2.05 -32.70 4.09
N ALA A 67 3.31 -32.44 4.45
CA ALA A 67 3.68 -31.82 5.72
C ALA A 67 3.15 -30.38 5.90
N LEU A 68 2.70 -29.74 4.81
CA LEU A 68 2.10 -28.41 4.85
C LEU A 68 0.58 -28.45 4.97
N LYS A 69 -0.03 -29.64 4.94
CA LYS A 69 -1.47 -29.80 5.13
C LYS A 69 -1.83 -29.51 6.58
N VAL A 70 -2.84 -28.67 6.82
CA VAL A 70 -3.33 -28.41 8.18
C VAL A 70 -4.26 -29.56 8.60
N PRO A 71 -3.95 -30.33 9.66
CA PRO A 71 -4.76 -31.50 10.05
C PRO A 71 -6.19 -31.15 10.49
N LEU A 72 -6.39 -29.97 11.08
CA LEU A 72 -7.66 -29.51 11.63
C LEU A 72 -8.59 -28.87 10.58
N SER A 73 -8.14 -28.79 9.32
CA SER A 73 -8.85 -28.10 8.26
C SER A 73 -9.59 -29.12 7.39
N THR A 74 -10.84 -28.81 7.02
CA THR A 74 -11.74 -29.73 6.30
C THR A 74 -11.09 -30.35 5.06
N LYS A 75 -10.42 -29.53 4.26
CA LYS A 75 -9.71 -29.95 3.04
C LYS A 75 -8.19 -29.94 3.20
N GLY A 76 -7.68 -29.26 4.22
CA GLY A 76 -6.25 -29.17 4.55
C GLY A 76 -5.47 -28.11 3.79
N TYR A 77 -6.06 -27.45 2.79
CA TYR A 77 -5.41 -26.45 1.92
C TYR A 77 -5.93 -25.02 2.09
N GLU A 78 -6.92 -24.81 2.96
CA GLU A 78 -7.64 -23.54 3.10
C GLU A 78 -6.74 -22.36 3.47
N HIS A 79 -5.62 -22.62 4.17
CA HIS A 79 -4.63 -21.60 4.50
C HIS A 79 -3.87 -21.07 3.26
N TYR A 80 -3.77 -21.84 2.17
CA TYR A 80 -3.28 -21.36 0.88
C TYR A 80 -4.38 -20.66 0.09
N TYR A 81 -5.57 -21.26 0.04
CA TYR A 81 -6.76 -20.62 -0.53
C TYR A 81 -8.05 -21.21 0.03
N ASP A 82 -8.86 -20.37 0.64
CA ASP A 82 -10.24 -20.69 1.02
C ASP A 82 -11.20 -20.04 0.03
N SER A 83 -12.02 -20.86 -0.65
CA SER A 83 -13.00 -20.38 -1.63
C SER A 83 -14.21 -19.71 -1.00
N GLN A 84 -14.52 -20.00 0.27
CA GLN A 84 -15.64 -19.41 0.98
C GLN A 84 -15.32 -17.97 1.42
N SER A 85 -14.19 -17.76 2.10
CA SER A 85 -13.75 -16.42 2.52
C SER A 85 -12.97 -15.65 1.44
N GLY A 86 -12.48 -16.32 0.40
CA GLY A 86 -11.56 -15.72 -0.57
C GLY A 86 -10.21 -15.33 0.03
N SER A 87 -9.79 -16.00 1.11
CA SER A 87 -8.57 -15.71 1.87
C SER A 87 -7.48 -16.77 1.65
N GLY A 88 -6.34 -16.60 2.32
CA GLY A 88 -5.18 -17.49 2.22
C GLY A 88 -3.96 -16.87 1.54
N PHE A 89 -2.82 -17.55 1.62
CA PHE A 89 -1.53 -17.03 1.13
C PHE A 89 -1.54 -16.73 -0.37
N LEU A 90 -2.13 -17.60 -1.19
CA LEU A 90 -2.26 -17.35 -2.64
C LEU A 90 -3.19 -16.17 -2.91
N ALA A 91 -4.34 -16.09 -2.22
CA ALA A 91 -5.27 -14.96 -2.36
C ALA A 91 -4.58 -13.63 -2.02
N TRP A 92 -3.87 -13.58 -0.90
CA TRP A 92 -3.13 -12.38 -0.47
C TRP A 92 -2.08 -12.00 -1.51
N ARG A 93 -1.27 -12.96 -1.95
CA ARG A 93 -0.20 -12.67 -2.90
C ARG A 93 -0.74 -12.15 -4.23
N LEU A 94 -1.76 -12.80 -4.79
CA LEU A 94 -2.42 -12.36 -6.02
C LEU A 94 -3.00 -10.96 -5.90
N LYS A 95 -3.64 -10.63 -4.76
CA LYS A 95 -4.17 -9.29 -4.48
C LYS A 95 -3.05 -8.24 -4.47
N THR A 96 -1.89 -8.56 -3.90
CA THR A 96 -0.74 -7.62 -3.90
C THR A 96 -0.14 -7.43 -5.29
N ILE A 97 -0.05 -8.48 -6.11
CA ILE A 97 0.41 -8.38 -7.50
C ILE A 97 -0.53 -7.47 -8.28
N GLN A 98 -1.84 -7.72 -8.24
CA GLN A 98 -2.85 -6.90 -8.91
C GLN A 98 -2.80 -5.43 -8.49
N ARG A 99 -2.65 -5.15 -7.20
CA ARG A 99 -2.52 -3.76 -6.69
C ARG A 99 -1.29 -3.07 -7.26
N LYS A 100 -0.14 -3.75 -7.28
CA LYS A 100 1.10 -3.21 -7.86
C LYS A 100 0.95 -2.95 -9.35
N THR A 101 0.35 -3.86 -10.11
CA THR A 101 0.09 -3.66 -11.55
C THR A 101 -0.83 -2.46 -11.80
N LYS A 102 -1.86 -2.26 -10.98
CA LYS A 102 -2.73 -1.06 -11.07
C LYS A 102 -1.98 0.24 -10.79
N LEU A 103 -1.04 0.25 -9.84
CA LEU A 103 -0.20 1.42 -9.55
C LEU A 103 0.74 1.73 -10.72
N VAL A 104 1.41 0.71 -11.26
CA VAL A 104 2.27 0.88 -12.45
C VAL A 104 1.46 1.37 -13.65
N SER A 105 0.25 0.84 -13.86
CA SER A 105 -0.64 1.32 -14.92
C SER A 105 -1.18 2.73 -14.69
N LYS A 106 -1.33 3.19 -13.44
CA LYS A 106 -1.67 4.59 -13.16
C LYS A 106 -0.49 5.51 -13.46
N ASN A 107 0.73 5.09 -13.11
CA ASN A 107 1.94 5.86 -13.38
C ASN A 107 2.28 5.92 -14.88
N SER A 108 1.91 4.92 -15.68
CA SER A 108 2.07 4.96 -17.15
C SER A 108 0.96 5.74 -17.88
N LYS A 109 -0.17 6.03 -17.21
CA LYS A 109 -1.30 6.80 -17.77
C LYS A 109 -1.29 8.28 -17.36
N THR A 110 -0.31 8.74 -16.60
CA THR A 110 -0.20 10.15 -16.21
C THR A 110 0.65 10.95 -17.19
N HIS A 111 0.05 11.27 -18.34
CA HIS A 111 0.09 12.64 -18.89
C HIS A 111 -1.24 13.39 -18.64
N THR A 112 -2.11 12.88 -17.77
CA THR A 112 -3.21 13.66 -17.19
C THR A 112 -3.17 13.55 -15.67
N ALA A 113 -2.75 14.64 -15.05
CA ALA A 113 -2.65 14.79 -13.62
C ALA A 113 -4.06 14.82 -13.01
N GLN A 114 -4.37 13.86 -12.13
CA GLN A 114 -5.25 14.04 -10.97
C GLN A 114 -5.21 12.79 -10.09
N GLY A 115 -4.59 12.92 -8.92
CA GLY A 115 -4.36 11.82 -7.98
C GLY A 115 -3.62 12.34 -6.75
N GLY A 116 -4.35 12.95 -5.83
CA GLY A 116 -3.82 13.65 -4.66
C GLY A 116 -3.01 12.73 -3.73
N GLY A 117 -1.78 13.16 -3.44
CA GLY A 117 -0.92 12.59 -2.41
C GLY A 117 -0.16 13.72 -1.69
N PRO A 118 0.38 13.47 -0.48
CA PRO A 118 0.95 14.51 0.40
C PRO A 118 2.24 15.16 -0.12
N ARG A 119 2.79 14.66 -1.25
CA ARG A 119 3.98 15.22 -1.93
C ARG A 119 3.67 15.82 -3.31
N ARG A 120 2.40 15.94 -3.69
CA ARG A 120 2.06 16.55 -4.99
C ARG A 120 2.12 18.06 -4.90
N GLU A 121 2.88 18.63 -5.81
CA GLU A 121 2.79 20.04 -6.19
C GLU A 121 1.39 20.27 -6.78
N ARG A 122 0.62 21.15 -6.14
CA ARG A 122 -0.67 21.61 -6.67
C ARG A 122 -0.38 22.85 -7.50
N GLU A 123 -1.01 22.97 -8.66
CA GLU A 123 -1.01 24.24 -9.38
C GLU A 123 -1.66 25.29 -8.47
N LEU A 124 -0.84 26.27 -8.07
CA LEU A 124 -1.24 27.39 -7.24
C LEU A 124 -1.60 28.56 -8.16
N PRO A 125 -2.65 29.33 -7.84
CA PRO A 125 -2.74 30.70 -8.32
C PRO A 125 -1.46 31.43 -7.87
N GLN A 126 -0.75 32.07 -8.80
CA GLN A 126 0.34 32.97 -8.44
C GLN A 126 -0.20 34.03 -7.48
N CYS A 127 0.16 33.94 -6.21
CA CYS A 127 -0.25 34.93 -5.26
C CYS A 127 0.77 36.06 -5.22
N GLY A 128 0.35 37.21 -5.74
CA GLY A 128 1.14 38.42 -5.80
C GLY A 128 1.05 39.26 -4.53
N GLY A 129 2.19 39.85 -4.18
CA GLY A 129 2.28 41.15 -3.51
C GLY A 129 2.22 41.18 -1.97
N GLN A 130 2.82 42.21 -1.39
CA GLN A 130 2.87 42.54 0.05
C GLN A 130 1.50 42.61 0.74
N LEU A 131 0.44 42.94 -0.01
CA LEU A 131 -0.95 42.97 0.50
C LEU A 131 -1.48 41.58 0.93
N TYR A 132 -0.92 40.50 0.37
CA TYR A 132 -1.31 39.12 0.74
C TYR A 132 -0.76 38.72 2.12
N GLU A 133 0.43 39.21 2.48
CA GLU A 133 1.09 38.88 3.74
C GLU A 133 0.41 39.55 4.95
N GLU A 134 -0.02 40.81 4.78
CA GLU A 134 -0.79 41.56 5.79
C GLU A 134 -2.11 40.86 6.12
N ARG A 135 -2.83 40.39 5.09
CA ARG A 135 -4.10 39.67 5.24
C ARG A 135 -3.96 38.40 6.09
N TYR A 136 -2.86 37.65 5.96
CA TYR A 136 -2.66 36.47 6.80
C TYR A 136 -2.22 36.80 8.21
N LYS A 137 -1.43 37.86 8.41
CA LYS A 137 -1.08 38.32 9.76
C LYS A 137 -2.34 38.64 10.56
N GLU A 138 -3.34 39.27 9.93
CA GLU A 138 -4.64 39.53 10.55
C GLU A 138 -5.40 38.23 10.88
N VAL A 139 -5.49 37.29 9.93
CA VAL A 139 -6.19 36.01 10.14
C VAL A 139 -5.53 35.17 11.24
N ILE A 140 -4.19 35.15 11.28
CA ILE A 140 -3.40 34.46 12.32
C ILE A 140 -3.64 35.10 13.69
N SER A 141 -3.57 36.44 13.76
CA SER A 141 -3.85 37.18 14.99
C SER A 141 -5.26 36.87 15.50
N PHE A 142 -6.25 36.88 14.62
CA PHE A 142 -7.64 36.53 14.95
C PHE A 142 -7.76 35.11 15.52
N MET A 143 -7.11 34.13 14.90
CA MET A 143 -7.09 32.74 15.37
C MET A 143 -6.44 32.55 16.75
N ASN A 144 -5.48 33.41 17.12
CA ASN A 144 -4.83 33.34 18.43
C ASN A 144 -5.76 33.82 19.56
N HIS A 145 -6.70 34.73 19.27
CA HIS A 145 -7.58 35.33 20.27
C HIS A 145 -8.99 34.71 20.32
N THR A 146 -9.34 33.80 19.41
CA THR A 146 -10.61 33.06 19.47
C THR A 146 -10.43 31.67 20.10
N SER A 147 -11.48 31.16 20.74
CA SER A 147 -11.56 29.81 21.30
C SER A 147 -12.58 28.92 20.57
N ASP A 148 -13.22 29.46 19.53
CA ASP A 148 -14.20 28.72 18.73
C ASP A 148 -13.49 27.78 17.75
N ARG A 149 -13.69 26.48 17.95
CA ARG A 149 -13.05 25.42 17.16
C ARG A 149 -13.45 25.44 15.69
N GLU A 150 -14.69 25.76 15.35
CA GLU A 150 -15.16 25.76 13.97
C GLU A 150 -14.53 26.93 13.20
N ILE A 151 -14.48 28.09 13.85
CA ILE A 151 -13.84 29.28 13.30
C ILE A 151 -12.33 29.04 13.14
N ILE A 152 -11.66 28.45 14.13
CA ILE A 152 -10.23 28.10 14.04
C ILE A 152 -9.99 27.13 12.89
N LEU A 153 -10.82 26.10 12.73
CA LEU A 153 -10.68 25.13 11.63
C LEU A 153 -10.83 25.81 10.27
N GLU A 154 -11.80 26.70 10.13
CA GLU A 154 -12.04 27.40 8.87
C GLU A 154 -10.90 28.37 8.54
N LYS A 155 -10.42 29.13 9.52
CA LYS A 155 -9.27 30.00 9.35
C LYS A 155 -7.97 29.24 9.14
N MET A 156 -7.83 28.04 9.73
CA MET A 156 -6.75 27.12 9.40
C MET A 156 -6.80 26.73 7.92
N LYS A 157 -7.96 26.42 7.34
CA LYS A 157 -8.05 26.13 5.90
C LYS A 157 -7.66 27.35 5.06
N GLU A 158 -8.13 28.54 5.43
CA GLU A 158 -7.84 29.80 4.72
C GLU A 158 -6.33 30.09 4.66
N THR A 159 -5.61 29.79 5.74
CA THR A 159 -4.16 30.02 5.85
C THR A 159 -3.29 28.84 5.34
N PHE A 160 -3.89 27.87 4.65
CA PHE A 160 -3.18 26.66 4.21
C PHE A 160 -2.02 26.95 3.25
N GLU A 161 -2.23 27.80 2.24
CA GLU A 161 -1.20 28.12 1.23
C GLU A 161 0.02 28.79 1.86
N TYR A 162 -0.22 29.80 2.71
CA TYR A 162 0.83 30.52 3.43
C TYR A 162 1.64 29.59 4.34
N ARG A 163 0.98 28.68 5.08
CA ARG A 163 1.68 27.66 5.87
C ARG A 163 2.50 26.70 5.01
N GLN A 164 1.95 26.27 3.88
CA GLN A 164 2.65 25.36 2.97
C GLN A 164 3.92 26.01 2.42
N HIS A 165 3.86 27.29 2.04
CA HIS A 165 5.02 28.07 1.59
C HIS A 165 6.10 28.16 2.68
N LEU A 166 5.72 28.57 3.89
CA LEU A 166 6.62 28.62 5.05
C LEU A 166 7.33 27.28 5.32
N ILE A 167 6.61 26.16 5.23
CA ILE A 167 7.18 24.82 5.48
C ILE A 167 8.17 24.42 4.38
N HIS A 168 7.94 24.82 3.13
CA HIS A 168 8.80 24.47 2.01
C HIS A 168 9.98 25.43 1.84
N ASN A 169 9.95 26.61 2.46
CA ASN A 169 11.07 27.54 2.52
C ASN A 169 12.09 27.05 3.56
N PRO A 170 13.30 26.61 3.15
CA PRO A 170 14.28 26.06 4.09
C PRO A 170 14.70 27.08 5.16
N ASP A 171 14.75 28.37 4.80
CA ASP A 171 15.17 29.44 5.69
C ASP A 171 14.09 29.84 6.71
N GLU A 172 12.80 29.64 6.41
CA GLU A 172 11.69 30.10 7.26
C GLU A 172 10.94 28.97 7.96
N SER A 173 11.13 27.72 7.52
CA SER A 173 10.42 26.53 8.02
C SER A 173 10.44 26.37 9.54
N HIS A 174 11.53 26.79 10.20
CA HIS A 174 11.68 26.73 11.65
C HIS A 174 10.73 27.69 12.40
N THR A 175 10.21 28.73 11.75
CA THR A 175 9.31 29.73 12.34
C THR A 175 7.83 29.33 12.29
N VAL A 176 7.48 28.26 11.58
CA VAL A 176 6.08 27.87 11.32
C VAL A 176 5.27 27.69 12.61
N PHE A 177 5.85 27.10 13.65
CA PHE A 177 5.18 26.88 14.94
C PHE A 177 5.07 28.13 15.80
N SER A 178 5.96 29.11 15.61
CA SER A 178 5.81 30.43 16.22
C SER A 178 4.71 31.26 15.55
N VAL A 179 4.57 31.16 14.23
CA VAL A 179 3.56 31.89 13.48
C VAL A 179 2.19 31.23 13.62
N PHE A 180 2.13 29.90 13.71
CA PHE A 180 0.89 29.12 13.86
C PHE A 180 0.90 28.24 15.12
N PRO A 181 0.81 28.84 16.33
CA PRO A 181 0.87 28.10 17.59
C PRO A 181 -0.27 27.08 17.73
N ARG A 182 -1.43 27.36 17.12
CA ARG A 182 -2.60 26.48 17.07
C ARG A 182 -2.36 25.12 16.41
N LEU A 183 -1.26 24.94 15.66
CA LEU A 183 -0.85 23.62 15.16
C LEU A 183 -0.50 22.64 16.30
N LEU A 184 -0.20 23.16 17.49
CA LEU A 184 0.16 22.37 18.67
C LEU A 184 -1.07 21.96 19.51
N ASP A 185 -2.27 22.44 19.17
CA ASP A 185 -3.49 22.19 19.96
C ASP A 185 -3.91 20.71 19.91
N THR A 186 -3.57 19.98 18.84
CA THR A 186 -3.83 18.54 18.70
C THR A 186 -2.63 17.70 19.15
N LYS A 187 -2.73 17.10 20.34
CA LYS A 187 -1.75 16.12 20.82
C LYS A 187 -1.85 14.83 19.99
N GLY A 188 -0.77 14.44 19.30
CA GLY A 188 -0.66 13.11 18.67
C GLY A 188 -0.64 13.07 17.14
N LEU A 189 -0.23 14.16 16.48
CA LEU A 189 0.36 14.07 15.13
C LEU A 189 1.88 13.85 15.24
#